data_AF-G2XR47-F1
#
_entry.id   AF-G2XR47-F1
#
_cell.length_a   1.000
_cell.length_b   1.000
_cell.length_c   1.000
_cell.angle_alpha   90.00
_cell.angle_beta   90.00
_cell.angle_gamma   90.00
#
_symmetry.space_group_name_H-M   'P 1'
#
loop_
_entity.id
_entity.type
_entity.pdbx_description
1 polymer ?
#
loop_
_entity_poly.entity_id
_entity_poly.type
_entity_poly.pdbx_seq_one_letter_code
_entity_poly.pdbx_strand_id
1 'polypeptide(L)'
;MAVQLLTQADGYGIIVGLSILFCLIILAAVRIQKRYLSEDSDQSEMFMVANRSVGTGLTASAVFSSWMWINESVFSAAYTYKWGIALPIWYPVSLAV
;
A
#
# COMPACT_ATOMS: atom_id res chain seq x y z
N MET A 1 0.05 35.05 -9.83
CA MET A 1 0.93 33.95 -10.28
C MET A 1 0.07 33.00 -11.10
N ALA A 2 0.23 32.98 -12.42
CA ALA A 2 -0.58 32.11 -13.28
C ALA A 2 -0.21 30.65 -12.99
N VAL A 3 -1.18 29.88 -12.53
CA VAL A 3 -1.04 28.43 -12.34
C VAL A 3 -0.87 27.84 -13.73
N GLN A 4 0.31 27.28 -14.02
CA GLN A 4 0.48 26.42 -15.18
C GLN A 4 -0.32 25.14 -14.90
N LEU A 5 -1.54 25.11 -15.42
CA LEU A 5 -2.41 23.94 -15.36
C LEU A 5 -1.77 22.87 -16.26
N LEU A 6 -1.32 21.79 -15.62
CA LEU A 6 -0.83 20.60 -16.31
C LEU A 6 -1.88 20.17 -17.33
N THR A 7 -1.45 19.74 -18.53
CA THR A 7 -2.40 19.35 -19.55
C THR A 7 -3.16 18.11 -19.07
N GLN A 8 -4.41 17.95 -19.51
CA GLN A 8 -5.20 16.78 -19.11
C GLN A 8 -4.51 15.46 -19.52
N ALA A 9 -3.72 15.50 -20.59
CA ALA A 9 -2.88 14.39 -21.05
C ALA A 9 -1.84 13.98 -20.01
N ASP A 10 -1.20 14.93 -19.31
CA ASP A 10 -0.21 14.64 -18.27
C ASP A 10 -0.84 13.91 -17.08
N GLY A 11 -2.06 14.33 -16.68
CA GLY A 11 -2.82 13.68 -15.61
C GLY A 11 -3.16 12.23 -15.95
N TYR A 12 -3.70 11.98 -17.15
CA TYR A 12 -3.99 10.62 -17.60
C TYR A 12 -2.72 9.79 -17.79
N GLY A 13 -1.64 10.38 -18.29
CA GLY A 13 -0.36 9.71 -18.47
C GLY A 13 0.21 9.22 -17.14
N ILE A 14 0.15 10.03 -16.08
CA ILE A 14 0.63 9.64 -14.75
C ILE A 14 -0.26 8.56 -14.14
N ILE A 15 -1.58 8.75 -14.13
CA ILE A 15 -2.51 7.80 -13.52
C ILE A 15 -2.42 6.43 -14.22
N VAL A 16 -2.58 6.41 -15.54
CA VAL A 16 -2.62 5.15 -16.31
C VAL A 16 -1.23 4.54 -16.41
N GLY A 17 -0.20 5.33 -16.70
CA GLY A 17 1.17 4.85 -16.88
C GLY A 17 1.75 4.26 -15.59
N LEU A 18 1.58 4.95 -14.45
CA LEU A 18 2.09 4.47 -13.16
C LEU A 18 1.33 3.24 -12.67
N SER A 19 0.01 3.16 -12.88
CA SER A 19 -0.77 1.96 -12.55
C SER A 19 -0.34 0.73 -13.35
N ILE A 20 -0.12 0.88 -14.65
CA ILE A 20 0.35 -0.24 -15.50
C ILE A 20 1.75 -0.68 -15.07
N LEU A 21 2.66 0.27 -14.84
CA LEU A 21 4.02 -0.02 -14.39
C LEU A 21 4.02 -0.76 -13.04
N PHE A 22 3.24 -0.28 -12.07
CA PHE A 22 3.11 -0.94 -10.77
C PHE A 22 2.52 -2.35 -10.89
N CYS A 23 1.49 -2.52 -11.71
CA CYS A 23 0.90 -3.83 -12.00
C CYS A 23 1.94 -4.82 -12.55
N LEU A 24 2.75 -4.38 -13.53
CA LEU A 24 3.81 -5.22 -14.09
C LEU A 24 4.85 -5.62 -13.05
N ILE A 25 5.22 -4.72 -12.14
CA ILE A 25 6.16 -5.01 -11.04
C ILE A 25 5.57 -6.07 -10.11
N ILE A 26 4.31 -5.94 -9.69
CA ILE A 26 3.66 -6.94 -8.82
C ILE A 26 3.55 -8.28 -9.53
N LEU A 27 3.17 -8.31 -10.80
CA LEU A 27 3.10 -9.55 -11.59
C LEU A 27 4.47 -10.22 -11.73
N ALA A 28 5.53 -9.44 -11.89
CA ALA A 28 6.90 -9.95 -11.91
C ALA A 28 7.29 -10.52 -10.54
N ALA A 29 7.00 -9.81 -9.45
CA ALA A 29 7.26 -10.27 -8.10
C ALA A 29 6.50 -11.57 -7.78
N VAL A 30 5.23 -11.70 -8.16
CA VAL A 30 4.44 -12.93 -8.00
C VAL A 30 5.07 -14.09 -8.79
N ARG A 31 5.53 -13.85 -10.04
CA ARG A 31 6.21 -14.89 -10.83
C ARG A 31 7.54 -15.33 -10.22
N ILE A 32 8.30 -14.41 -9.62
CA ILE A 32 9.56 -14.71 -8.93
C ILE A 32 9.27 -15.54 -7.68
N GLN A 33 8.30 -15.13 -6.86
CA GLN A 33 7.88 -15.87 -5.65
C GLN A 33 7.43 -17.30 -6.01
N LYS A 34 6.62 -17.45 -7.06
CA LYS A 34 6.19 -18.76 -7.56
C LYS A 34 7.37 -19.66 -7.97
N ARG A 35 8.42 -19.10 -8.57
CA ARG A 35 9.58 -19.86 -9.09
C ARG A 35 10.59 -20.24 -8.01
N TYR A 36 10.83 -19.37 -7.02
CA TYR A 36 11.89 -19.57 -6.03
C TYR A 36 11.39 -20.05 -4.67
N LEU A 37 10.15 -19.70 -4.30
CA LEU A 37 9.59 -20.01 -3.00
C LEU A 37 8.56 -21.14 -3.05
N SER A 38 8.23 -21.62 -4.25
CA SER A 38 7.21 -22.66 -4.50
C SER A 38 5.85 -22.34 -3.85
N GLU A 39 5.56 -21.05 -3.66
CA GLU A 39 4.27 -20.56 -3.19
C GLU A 39 3.27 -20.62 -4.35
N ASP A 40 2.71 -21.80 -4.59
CA ASP A 40 1.61 -22.00 -5.53
C ASP A 40 0.31 -21.51 -4.91
N SER A 41 -0.13 -20.31 -5.29
CA SER A 41 -1.41 -19.72 -4.89
C SER A 41 -2.64 -20.46 -5.43
N ASP A 42 -2.44 -21.46 -6.30
CA ASP A 42 -3.51 -22.29 -6.88
C ASP A 42 -4.01 -23.35 -5.88
N GLN A 43 -3.26 -23.60 -4.80
CA GLN A 43 -3.69 -24.47 -3.71
C GLN A 43 -4.43 -23.68 -2.64
N SER A 44 -5.65 -24.12 -2.30
CA SER A 44 -6.53 -23.42 -1.35
C SER A 44 -5.92 -23.26 0.04
N GLU A 45 -5.08 -24.20 0.49
CA GLU A 45 -4.38 -24.11 1.78
C GLU A 45 -3.29 -23.02 1.81
N MET A 46 -2.62 -22.78 0.68
CA MET A 46 -1.67 -21.67 0.56
C MET A 46 -2.40 -20.33 0.49
N PHE A 47 -3.53 -20.26 -0.21
CA PHE A 47 -4.32 -19.04 -0.34
C PHE A 47 -5.00 -18.63 0.97
N MET A 48 -5.52 -19.59 1.75
CA MET A 48 -6.29 -19.30 2.97
C MET A 48 -5.43 -19.21 4.23
N VAL A 49 -4.33 -19.97 4.32
CA VAL A 49 -3.56 -20.11 5.58
C VAL A 49 -2.05 -20.04 5.36
N ALA A 50 -1.58 -19.81 4.13
CA ALA A 50 -0.15 -19.81 3.80
C ALA A 50 0.59 -21.05 4.38
N ASN A 51 -0.09 -22.21 4.35
CA ASN A 51 0.38 -23.49 4.90
C ASN A 51 0.85 -23.42 6.37
N ARG A 52 0.26 -22.52 7.17
CA ARG A 52 0.63 -22.28 8.58
C ARG A 52 2.13 -22.00 8.79
N SER A 53 2.83 -21.58 7.73
CA SER A 53 4.27 -21.33 7.74
C SER A 53 4.62 -19.91 8.23
N VAL A 54 3.62 -19.03 8.28
CA VAL A 54 3.77 -17.62 8.62
C VAL A 54 3.85 -17.45 10.14
N GLY A 55 5.00 -16.95 10.61
CA GLY A 55 5.24 -16.67 12.02
C GLY A 55 4.48 -15.43 12.53
N THR A 56 4.38 -15.30 13.85
CA THR A 56 3.66 -14.22 14.53
C THR A 56 4.08 -12.82 14.10
N GLY A 57 5.37 -12.61 13.80
CA GLY A 57 5.88 -11.31 13.33
C GLY A 57 5.40 -10.93 11.92
N LEU A 58 5.34 -11.90 11.00
CA LEU A 58 4.82 -11.68 9.64
C LEU A 58 3.29 -11.50 9.67
N THR A 59 2.60 -12.21 10.55
CA THR A 59 1.16 -12.00 10.77
C THR A 59 0.89 -10.61 11.36
N ALA A 60 1.70 -10.14 12.31
CA ALA A 60 1.56 -8.80 12.87
C ALA A 60 1.82 -7.69 11.84
N SER A 61 2.80 -7.86 10.95
CA SER A 61 3.06 -6.88 9.88
C SER A 61 1.94 -6.85 8.84
N ALA A 62 1.33 -7.99 8.52
CA ALA A 62 0.16 -8.06 7.65
C ALA A 62 -1.03 -7.28 8.22
N VAL A 63 -1.30 -7.40 9.53
CA VAL A 63 -2.35 -6.64 10.22
C VAL A 63 -2.04 -5.14 10.24
N PHE A 64 -0.81 -4.75 10.56
CA PHE A 64 -0.45 -3.33 10.56
C PHE A 64 -0.56 -2.71 9.15
N SER A 65 -0.20 -3.46 8.11
CA SER A 65 -0.32 -3.04 6.73
C SER A 65 -1.78 -2.84 6.30
N SER A 66 -2.70 -3.72 6.74
CA SER A 66 -4.12 -3.60 6.39
C SER A 66 -4.81 -2.40 7.03
N TRP A 67 -4.23 -1.85 8.10
CA TRP A 67 -4.67 -0.62 8.75
C TRP A 67 -4.07 0.65 8.14
N MET A 68 -3.10 0.54 7.23
CA MET A 68 -2.45 1.71 6.63
C MET A 68 -3.12 2.13 5.32
N TRP A 69 -4.03 3.10 5.42
CA TRP A 69 -4.68 3.70 4.27
C TRP A 69 -3.95 4.97 3.78
N ILE A 70 -3.86 5.13 2.46
CA ILE A 70 -3.18 6.28 1.83
C ILE A 70 -3.80 7.61 2.29
N ASN A 71 -5.14 7.65 2.38
CA ASN A 71 -5.86 8.86 2.70
C ASN A 71 -5.46 9.42 4.07
N GLU A 72 -5.30 8.54 5.05
CA GLU A 72 -4.91 8.87 6.41
C GLU A 72 -3.47 9.37 6.50
N SER A 73 -2.55 8.73 5.76
CA SER A 73 -1.14 9.14 5.71
C SER A 73 -1.00 10.56 5.13
N VAL A 74 -1.73 10.83 4.04
CA VAL A 74 -1.72 12.15 3.39
C VAL A 74 -2.37 13.20 4.28
N PHE A 75 -3.49 12.89 4.93
CA PHE A 75 -4.13 13.81 5.86
C PHE A 75 -3.25 14.07 7.08
N SER A 76 -2.67 13.04 7.70
CA SER A 76 -1.72 13.19 8.80
C SER A 76 -0.62 14.20 8.47
N ALA A 77 0.03 14.09 7.31
CA ALA A 77 1.04 15.05 6.86
C ALA A 77 0.48 16.47 6.65
N ALA A 78 -0.69 16.60 6.02
CA ALA A 78 -1.33 17.89 5.78
C ALA A 78 -1.77 18.58 7.09
N TYR A 79 -2.30 17.82 8.05
CA TYR A 79 -2.70 18.33 9.36
C TYR A 79 -1.48 18.74 10.19
N THR A 80 -0.38 17.97 10.11
CA THR A 80 0.90 18.32 10.75
C THR A 80 1.42 19.66 10.25
N TYR A 81 1.37 19.87 8.94
CA TYR A 81 1.85 21.10 8.32
C TYR A 81 1.07 22.32 8.80
N LYS A 82 -0.25 22.19 8.99
CA LYS A 82 -1.13 23.31 9.36
C LYS A 82 -1.20 23.58 10.86
N TRP A 83 -1.13 22.54 11.68
CA TRP A 83 -1.49 22.61 13.10
C TRP A 83 -0.47 21.93 14.03
N GLY A 84 0.68 21.49 13.51
CA GLY A 84 1.81 20.96 14.30
C GLY A 84 1.74 19.46 14.58
N ILE A 85 2.78 18.96 15.26
CA ILE A 85 3.07 17.52 15.40
C ILE A 85 2.15 16.76 16.37
N ALA A 86 1.36 17.45 17.20
CA ALA A 86 0.45 16.79 18.12
C ALA A 86 -0.63 15.98 17.37
N LEU A 87 -1.11 16.48 16.23
CA LEU A 87 -2.16 15.83 15.45
C LEU A 87 -1.75 14.50 14.81
N PRO A 88 -0.67 14.39 14.02
CA PRO A 88 -0.24 13.12 13.44
C PRO A 88 0.15 12.07 14.48
N ILE A 89 0.51 12.46 15.71
CA ILE A 89 0.84 11.52 16.80
C ILE A 89 -0.43 10.81 17.30
N TRP A 90 -1.53 11.53 17.43
CA TRP A 90 -2.80 10.97 17.90
C TRP A 90 -3.67 10.40 16.78
N TYR A 91 -3.48 10.87 15.54
CA TYR A 91 -4.23 10.44 14.36
C TYR A 91 -4.28 8.90 14.14
N PRO A 92 -3.16 8.15 14.22
CA PRO A 92 -3.18 6.69 14.11
C PRO A 92 -3.81 5.99 15.32
N VAL A 93 -3.92 6.66 16.47
CA VAL A 93 -4.54 6.11 17.70
C VAL A 93 -6.06 6.30 17.70
N SER A 94 -6.54 7.40 17.09
CA SER A 94 -7.96 7.78 17.10
C SER A 94 -8.87 7.00 16.13
N LEU A 95 -8.31 6.22 15.20
CA LEU A 95 -9.07 5.50 14.17
C LEU A 95 -9.01 3.96 14.33
N ALA A 96 -8.53 3.44 15.47
CA ALA A 96 -8.53 2.02 15.81
C ALA A 96 -9.92 1.48 16.23
N VAL A 97 -10.96 1.80 15.46
CA VAL A 97 -12.33 1.25 15.63
C VAL A 97 -12.64 0.26 14.51
#